data_AF-A0A8D0H756-F1
#
_entry.id   AF-A0A8D0H756-F1
#
_cell.length_a   1.000
_cell.length_b   1.000
_cell.length_c   1.000
_cell.angle_alpha   90.00
_cell.angle_beta   90.00
_cell.angle_gamma   90.00
#
_symmetry.space_group_name_H-M   'P 1'
#
loop_
_entity.id
_entity.type
_entity.pdbx_description
1 polymer ?
#
loop_
_entity_poly.entity_id
_entity_poly.type
_entity_poly.pdbx_seq_one_letter_code
_entity_poly.pdbx_strand_id
1 'polypeptide(L)'
;MVTKLGETFAKALDMLEVEKNAILGLPQPLLDLYDSPVYKTVLERMQGFFCTLYDNCSEDDAADDNPESQEMLEEQLVRLLTREVMDLITVCCVSKKGAEHTTTASADGDDDEMMSTEMTLPSSTELTELGKCLMKQEDVCTALMVTAFASLSWKDTLSCQRTTTQLCWPLLKQVLKGSLIPEAVTWFFVSVLQGLQTHGQHDGCMAALVHLAFQIYEALRPRYTELKAVMEQIPEIQKESLEQFDSKLLNPTLQKVADKRRKDHFKRLIAGCIEKPLGEQFRKEVHIRNLPSLFKKVKPLLETDVLESSEDGNITVLFEP
;
A
#
# COMPACT_ATOMS: atom_id res chain seq x y z
N MET A 1 -34.26 -9.27 -6.46
CA MET A 1 -33.07 -8.51 -5.98
C MET A 1 -32.13 -8.03 -7.10
N VAL A 2 -32.41 -8.30 -8.38
CA VAL A 2 -31.53 -7.94 -9.53
C VAL A 2 -31.71 -6.49 -10.03
N THR A 3 -32.76 -5.79 -9.58
CA THR A 3 -33.20 -4.50 -10.14
C THR A 3 -32.42 -3.25 -9.68
N LYS A 4 -31.30 -3.40 -8.98
CA LYS A 4 -30.50 -2.27 -8.48
C LYS A 4 -29.19 -2.01 -9.24
N LEU A 5 -28.82 -2.86 -10.19
CA LEU A 5 -27.60 -2.69 -10.98
C LEU A 5 -27.91 -1.89 -12.24
N GLY A 6 -27.05 -0.92 -12.59
CA GLY A 6 -27.16 -0.16 -13.84
C GLY A 6 -27.06 -1.07 -15.07
N GLU A 7 -27.54 -0.60 -16.23
CA GLU A 7 -27.64 -1.41 -17.47
C GLU A 7 -26.34 -2.14 -17.84
N THR A 8 -25.19 -1.49 -17.61
CA THR A 8 -23.85 -2.06 -17.83
C THR A 8 -23.55 -3.30 -16.99
N PHE A 9 -24.18 -3.43 -15.82
CA PHE A 9 -23.96 -4.50 -14.83
C PHE A 9 -25.18 -5.37 -14.60
N ALA A 10 -26.22 -5.25 -15.44
CA ALA A 10 -27.44 -6.05 -15.32
C ALA A 10 -27.16 -7.56 -15.38
N LYS A 11 -26.05 -7.95 -16.01
CA LYS A 11 -25.58 -9.34 -16.16
C LYS A 11 -24.45 -9.70 -15.21
N ALA A 12 -24.16 -8.89 -14.20
CA ALA A 12 -23.03 -9.14 -13.30
C ALA A 12 -23.19 -10.41 -12.45
N LEU A 13 -24.42 -10.91 -12.30
CA LEU A 13 -24.73 -12.18 -11.63
C LEU A 13 -24.95 -13.33 -12.62
N ASP A 14 -24.81 -13.09 -13.92
CA ASP A 14 -24.89 -14.16 -14.92
C ASP A 14 -23.59 -14.96 -14.91
N MET A 15 -23.70 -16.27 -15.16
CA MET A 15 -22.57 -17.19 -15.33
C MET A 15 -21.59 -16.69 -16.41
N LEU A 16 -20.28 -16.86 -16.19
CA LEU A 16 -19.26 -16.43 -17.14
C LEU A 16 -19.39 -17.19 -18.46
N GLU A 17 -19.02 -16.53 -19.56
CA GLU A 17 -19.07 -17.16 -20.89
C GLU A 17 -18.13 -18.37 -20.99
N VAL A 18 -16.98 -18.32 -20.30
CA VAL A 18 -16.04 -19.43 -20.17
C VAL A 18 -16.69 -20.64 -19.49
N GLU A 19 -17.45 -20.41 -18.41
CA GLU A 19 -18.17 -21.47 -17.68
C GLU A 19 -19.32 -22.04 -18.52
N LYS A 20 -20.07 -21.20 -19.24
CA LYS A 20 -21.09 -21.65 -20.21
C LYS A 20 -20.49 -22.55 -21.27
N ASN A 21 -19.37 -22.14 -21.85
CA ASN A 21 -18.66 -22.93 -22.86
C ASN A 21 -18.16 -24.27 -22.28
N ALA A 22 -17.69 -24.28 -21.03
CA ALA A 22 -17.25 -25.49 -20.35
C ALA A 22 -18.41 -26.47 -20.15
N ILE A 23 -19.57 -25.98 -19.68
CA ILE A 23 -20.77 -26.79 -19.47
C ILE A 23 -21.33 -27.32 -20.80
N LEU A 24 -21.27 -26.52 -21.85
CA LEU A 24 -21.71 -26.91 -23.20
C LEU A 24 -20.70 -27.85 -23.91
N GLY A 25 -19.57 -28.18 -23.27
CA GLY A 25 -18.53 -29.04 -23.85
C GLY A 25 -17.80 -28.40 -25.04
N LEU A 26 -17.86 -27.07 -25.15
CA LEU A 26 -17.20 -26.34 -26.22
C LEU A 26 -15.69 -26.22 -25.91
N PRO A 27 -14.83 -26.28 -26.94
CA PRO A 27 -13.40 -26.08 -26.76
C PRO A 27 -13.11 -24.71 -26.17
N GLN A 28 -12.37 -24.68 -25.07
CA GLN A 28 -11.93 -23.43 -24.47
C GLN A 28 -10.82 -22.79 -25.34
N PRO A 29 -10.83 -21.46 -25.50
CA PRO A 29 -9.74 -20.77 -26.19
C PRO A 29 -8.44 -21.01 -25.41
N LEU A 30 -7.42 -21.54 -26.09
CA LEU A 30 -6.06 -21.61 -25.54
C LEU A 30 -5.56 -20.18 -25.37
N LEU A 31 -5.49 -19.74 -24.12
CA LEU A 31 -4.84 -18.49 -23.75
C LEU A 31 -3.34 -18.77 -23.61
N ASP A 32 -2.52 -18.10 -24.42
CA ASP A 32 -1.07 -18.08 -24.19
C ASP A 32 -0.80 -17.41 -22.85
N LEU A 33 -0.06 -18.10 -21.98
CA LEU A 33 0.27 -17.71 -20.59
C LEU A 33 0.92 -16.30 -20.47
N TYR A 34 1.31 -15.71 -21.60
CA TYR A 34 2.05 -14.46 -21.66
C TYR A 34 1.26 -13.24 -22.16
N ASP A 35 0.02 -13.36 -22.66
CA ASP A 35 -0.53 -12.25 -23.49
C ASP A 35 -2.01 -11.82 -23.30
N SER A 36 -2.68 -12.13 -22.17
CA SER A 36 -3.95 -11.44 -21.88
C SER A 36 -4.41 -11.51 -20.42
N PRO A 37 -5.09 -10.46 -19.90
CA PRO A 37 -5.84 -10.59 -18.66
C PRO A 37 -6.97 -11.62 -18.86
N VAL A 38 -7.08 -12.56 -17.93
CA VAL A 38 -8.11 -13.62 -17.90
C VAL A 38 -9.53 -13.04 -18.02
N TYR A 39 -9.73 -11.83 -17.48
CA TYR A 39 -10.95 -11.05 -17.61
C TYR A 39 -10.73 -9.85 -18.52
N LYS A 40 -11.43 -9.82 -19.67
CA LYS A 40 -11.25 -8.81 -20.71
C LYS A 40 -12.12 -7.58 -20.49
N THR A 41 -13.24 -7.73 -19.79
CA THR A 41 -14.19 -6.65 -19.51
C THR A 41 -14.40 -6.42 -18.02
N VAL A 42 -14.86 -5.21 -17.67
CA VAL A 42 -15.23 -4.86 -16.28
C VAL A 42 -16.41 -5.71 -15.79
N LEU A 43 -17.30 -6.11 -16.70
CA LEU A 43 -18.41 -7.01 -16.40
C LEU A 43 -17.91 -8.41 -16.05
N GLU A 44 -16.99 -8.98 -16.84
CA GLU A 44 -16.41 -10.31 -16.57
C GLU A 44 -15.65 -10.35 -15.24
N ARG A 45 -14.95 -9.28 -14.86
CA ARG A 45 -14.33 -9.21 -13.53
C ARG A 45 -15.36 -9.25 -12.41
N MET A 46 -16.47 -8.51 -12.58
CA MET A 46 -17.55 -8.48 -11.60
C MET A 46 -18.27 -9.84 -11.51
N GLN A 47 -18.43 -10.54 -12.64
CA GLN A 47 -18.99 -11.90 -12.67
C GLN A 47 -18.05 -12.90 -11.99
N GLY A 48 -16.75 -12.89 -12.31
CA GLY A 48 -15.75 -13.74 -11.66
C GLY A 48 -15.72 -13.53 -10.15
N PHE A 49 -15.79 -12.28 -9.73
CA PHE A 49 -15.90 -11.90 -8.33
C PHE A 49 -17.13 -12.50 -7.63
N PHE A 50 -18.34 -12.39 -8.21
CA PHE A 50 -19.55 -12.94 -7.58
C PHE A 50 -19.57 -14.48 -7.60
N CYS A 51 -19.08 -15.13 -8.67
CA CYS A 51 -18.95 -16.59 -8.71
C CYS A 51 -18.01 -17.09 -7.62
N THR A 52 -16.79 -16.54 -7.53
CA THR A 52 -15.82 -16.93 -6.50
C THR A 52 -16.34 -16.69 -5.09
N LEU A 53 -17.03 -15.57 -4.84
CA LEU A 53 -17.67 -15.34 -3.54
C LEU A 53 -18.75 -16.39 -3.22
N TYR A 54 -19.59 -16.72 -4.19
CA TYR A 54 -20.66 -17.68 -4.00
C TYR A 54 -20.12 -19.09 -3.72
N ASP A 55 -19.13 -19.54 -4.49
CA ASP A 55 -18.52 -20.87 -4.32
C ASP A 55 -17.85 -20.99 -2.96
N ASN A 56 -17.04 -19.99 -2.57
CA ASN A 56 -16.39 -19.98 -1.25
C ASN A 56 -17.37 -19.92 -0.07
N CYS A 57 -18.57 -19.35 -0.26
CA CYS A 57 -19.62 -19.35 0.76
C CYS A 57 -20.49 -20.63 0.74
N SER A 58 -20.45 -21.42 -0.34
CA SER A 58 -21.30 -22.60 -0.52
C SER A 58 -20.59 -23.91 -0.19
N GLU A 59 -19.26 -23.92 -0.10
CA GLU A 59 -18.46 -25.10 0.30
C GLU A 59 -18.52 -25.44 1.81
N ASP A 60 -19.44 -24.81 2.56
CA ASP A 60 -19.58 -24.91 4.02
C ASP A 60 -20.30 -26.18 4.53
N ASP A 61 -20.75 -27.08 3.64
CA ASP A 61 -21.47 -28.30 4.03
C ASP A 61 -20.57 -29.47 4.47
N ALA A 62 -19.24 -29.29 4.47
CA ALA A 62 -18.27 -30.28 4.95
C ALA A 62 -17.31 -29.71 6.01
N ALA A 63 -17.83 -28.86 6.89
CA ALA A 63 -17.11 -28.15 7.93
C ALA A 63 -16.12 -29.03 8.71
N ASP A 64 -14.83 -28.72 8.53
CA ASP A 64 -13.86 -28.83 9.60
C ASP A 64 -14.26 -27.76 10.64
N ASP A 65 -14.86 -28.18 11.76
CA ASP A 65 -15.38 -27.34 12.86
C ASP A 65 -14.28 -26.53 13.60
N ASN A 66 -13.15 -26.19 12.95
CA ASN A 66 -12.09 -25.40 13.54
C ASN A 66 -12.39 -23.89 13.36
N PRO A 67 -12.81 -23.18 14.43
CA PRO A 67 -13.19 -21.76 14.34
C PRO A 67 -12.03 -20.86 13.87
N GLU A 68 -10.78 -21.24 14.14
CA GLU A 68 -9.60 -20.51 13.66
C GLU A 68 -9.45 -20.58 12.13
N SER A 69 -9.75 -21.74 11.52
CA SER A 69 -9.74 -21.91 10.06
C SER A 69 -10.80 -21.04 9.39
N GLN A 70 -12.00 -21.01 9.97
CA GLN A 70 -13.12 -20.22 9.47
C GLN A 70 -12.84 -18.71 9.58
N GLU A 71 -12.33 -18.24 10.72
CA GLU A 71 -11.96 -16.83 10.91
C GLU A 71 -10.87 -16.39 9.93
N MET A 72 -9.85 -17.23 9.70
CA MET A 72 -8.82 -16.95 8.70
C MET A 72 -9.39 -16.90 7.27
N LEU A 73 -10.31 -17.81 6.91
CA LEU A 73 -10.95 -17.83 5.60
C LEU A 73 -11.74 -16.54 5.37
N GLU A 74 -12.60 -16.15 6.32
CA GLU A 74 -13.37 -14.91 6.25
C GLU A 74 -12.46 -13.68 6.12
N GLU A 75 -11.36 -13.64 6.87
CA GLU A 75 -10.39 -12.55 6.79
C GLU A 75 -9.70 -12.49 5.41
N GLN A 76 -9.36 -13.64 4.81
CA GLN A 76 -8.80 -13.66 3.45
C GLN A 76 -9.82 -13.23 2.39
N LEU A 77 -11.07 -13.67 2.50
CA LEU A 77 -12.14 -13.26 1.58
C LEU A 77 -12.34 -11.74 1.62
N VAL A 78 -12.35 -11.15 2.81
CA VAL A 78 -12.46 -9.69 2.97
C VAL A 78 -11.27 -8.96 2.34
N ARG A 79 -10.05 -9.48 2.49
CA ARG A 79 -8.85 -8.90 1.83
C ARG A 79 -8.92 -8.99 0.31
N LEU A 80 -9.35 -10.12 -0.24
CA LEU A 80 -9.51 -10.30 -1.69
C LEU A 80 -10.60 -9.38 -2.25
N LEU A 81 -11.77 -9.36 -1.61
CA LEU A 81 -12.86 -8.44 -1.92
C LEU A 81 -12.39 -6.98 -1.94
N THR A 82 -11.65 -6.59 -0.90
CA THR A 82 -11.07 -5.25 -0.77
C THR A 82 -10.17 -4.92 -1.96
N ARG A 83 -9.27 -5.82 -2.32
CA ARG A 83 -8.34 -5.62 -3.45
C ARG A 83 -9.10 -5.45 -4.77
N GLU A 84 -10.11 -6.27 -5.03
CA GLU A 84 -10.92 -6.20 -6.24
C GLU A 84 -11.74 -4.91 -6.32
N VAL A 85 -12.35 -4.48 -5.22
CA VAL A 85 -13.05 -3.19 -5.15
C VAL A 85 -12.11 -2.02 -5.43
N MET A 86 -10.91 -2.03 -4.85
CA MET A 86 -9.93 -0.96 -5.08
C MET A 86 -9.36 -0.98 -6.50
N ASP A 87 -9.15 -2.15 -7.10
CA ASP A 87 -8.74 -2.28 -8.50
C ASP A 87 -9.83 -1.76 -9.44
N LEU A 88 -11.08 -2.14 -9.21
CA LEU A 88 -12.24 -1.67 -9.96
C LEU A 88 -12.32 -0.14 -9.93
N ILE A 89 -12.26 0.47 -8.75
CA ILE A 89 -12.27 1.93 -8.60
C ILE A 89 -11.10 2.56 -9.36
N THR A 90 -9.90 1.98 -9.24
CA THR A 90 -8.69 2.48 -9.90
C THR A 90 -8.85 2.48 -11.41
N VAL A 91 -9.32 1.38 -12.01
CA VAL A 91 -9.51 1.26 -13.46
C VAL A 91 -10.64 2.15 -13.96
N CYS A 92 -11.71 2.34 -13.18
CA CYS A 92 -12.79 3.27 -13.53
C CYS A 92 -12.30 4.73 -13.54
N CYS A 93 -11.42 5.11 -12.61
CA CYS A 93 -11.08 6.50 -12.37
C CYS A 93 -9.79 6.97 -13.03
N VAL A 94 -8.79 6.11 -13.19
CA VAL A 94 -7.40 6.51 -13.50
C VAL A 94 -6.88 5.75 -14.72
N SER A 95 -6.26 6.48 -15.65
CA SER A 95 -5.47 5.84 -16.71
C SER A 95 -4.01 5.76 -16.27
N LYS A 96 -3.39 4.60 -16.52
CA LYS A 96 -1.93 4.52 -16.55
C LYS A 96 -1.50 5.05 -17.91
N LYS A 97 -0.78 6.18 -17.92
CA LYS A 97 -0.07 6.61 -19.12
C LYS A 97 1.15 5.69 -19.29
N GLY A 98 0.92 4.53 -19.90
CA GLY A 98 1.96 3.65 -20.41
C GLY A 98 2.31 4.07 -21.84
N ALA A 99 3.60 4.00 -22.18
CA ALA A 99 4.14 4.35 -23.48
C ALA A 99 3.20 3.88 -24.61
N GLU A 100 2.82 4.83 -25.47
CA GLU A 100 2.14 4.49 -26.72
C GLU A 100 2.98 3.45 -27.45
N HIS A 101 2.42 2.28 -27.71
CA HIS A 101 2.94 1.31 -28.65
C HIS A 101 2.99 2.00 -30.03
N THR A 102 4.10 2.69 -30.31
CA THR A 102 4.47 3.05 -31.67
C THR A 102 4.89 1.76 -32.33
N THR A 103 3.98 1.22 -33.14
CA THR A 103 4.24 0.09 -34.03
C THR A 103 5.25 0.54 -35.08
N THR A 104 6.54 0.38 -34.81
CA THR A 104 7.56 0.29 -35.86
C THR A 104 8.50 -0.85 -35.50
N ALA A 105 8.36 -1.93 -36.26
CA ALA A 105 9.29 -3.04 -36.25
C ALA A 105 10.71 -2.55 -36.60
N SER A 106 11.65 -2.85 -35.72
CA SER A 106 13.05 -3.02 -36.10
C SER A 106 13.64 -4.08 -35.19
N ALA A 107 13.90 -5.24 -35.79
CA ALA A 107 14.68 -6.31 -35.23
C ALA A 107 16.12 -5.83 -35.02
N ASP A 108 16.65 -5.96 -33.81
CA ASP A 108 17.94 -6.63 -33.61
C ASP A 108 18.12 -6.94 -32.12
N GLY A 109 18.64 -8.13 -31.84
CA GLY A 109 18.82 -8.64 -30.49
C GLY A 109 20.02 -8.02 -29.78
N ASP A 110 19.89 -7.86 -28.47
CA ASP A 110 20.95 -8.27 -27.56
C ASP A 110 20.35 -8.51 -26.17
N ASP A 111 20.78 -9.59 -25.56
CA ASP A 111 20.34 -10.14 -24.29
C ASP A 111 21.30 -9.63 -23.22
N ASP A 112 20.84 -8.74 -22.34
CA ASP A 112 21.58 -8.34 -21.16
C ASP A 112 20.64 -8.24 -19.96
N GLU A 113 20.57 -9.35 -19.22
CA GLU A 113 19.99 -9.44 -17.90
C GLU A 113 20.65 -8.46 -16.93
N MET A 114 20.00 -7.33 -16.69
CA MET A 114 20.31 -6.46 -15.54
C MET A 114 19.01 -6.05 -14.85
N MET A 115 18.67 -6.78 -13.78
CA MET A 115 17.66 -6.39 -12.79
C MET A 115 18.12 -5.11 -12.09
N SER A 116 17.90 -3.98 -12.73
CA SER A 116 17.86 -2.69 -12.08
C SER A 116 16.39 -2.38 -11.83
N THR A 117 15.94 -2.64 -10.59
CA THR A 117 14.71 -2.06 -10.04
C THR A 117 14.91 -0.55 -9.90
N GLU A 118 15.06 0.14 -11.01
CA GLU A 118 14.98 1.58 -11.07
C GLU A 118 13.52 1.94 -10.91
N MET A 119 13.24 2.57 -9.78
CA MET A 119 12.02 3.29 -9.49
C MET A 119 11.82 4.36 -10.58
N THR A 120 11.17 3.96 -11.68
CA THR A 120 10.61 4.87 -12.66
C THR A 120 9.67 5.79 -11.90
N LEU A 121 9.91 7.09 -12.00
CA LEU A 121 8.98 8.10 -11.50
C LEU A 121 7.57 7.72 -11.94
N PRO A 122 6.55 7.82 -11.07
CA PRO A 122 5.20 7.51 -11.50
C PRO A 122 4.89 8.38 -12.71
N SER A 123 4.71 7.76 -13.87
CA SER A 123 4.11 8.41 -15.03
C SER A 123 2.86 9.09 -14.52
N SER A 124 2.69 10.39 -14.81
CA SER A 124 1.64 11.21 -14.20
C SER A 124 0.29 10.51 -14.37
N THR A 125 -0.25 9.95 -13.29
CA THR A 125 -1.56 9.32 -13.29
C THR A 125 -2.60 10.42 -13.41
N GLU A 126 -3.44 10.34 -14.42
CA GLU A 126 -4.49 11.31 -14.69
C GLU A 126 -5.86 10.61 -14.65
N LEU A 127 -6.88 11.37 -14.30
CA LEU A 127 -8.25 10.84 -14.32
C LEU A 127 -8.68 10.55 -15.76
N THR A 128 -9.31 9.39 -15.96
CA THR A 128 -10.02 9.05 -17.20
C THR A 128 -11.20 10.00 -17.43
N GLU A 129 -11.77 10.02 -18.63
CA GLU A 129 -13.02 10.75 -18.88
C GLU A 129 -14.18 10.23 -18.03
N LEU A 130 -14.23 8.91 -17.80
CA LEU A 130 -15.18 8.30 -16.88
C LEU A 130 -14.95 8.79 -15.45
N GLY A 131 -13.70 8.76 -14.96
CA GLY A 131 -13.34 9.28 -13.64
C GLY A 131 -13.73 10.74 -13.46
N LYS A 132 -13.45 11.60 -14.45
CA LYS A 132 -13.89 13.00 -14.46
C LYS A 132 -15.42 13.13 -14.42
N CYS A 133 -16.15 12.25 -15.09
CA CYS A 133 -17.61 12.23 -15.08
C CYS A 133 -18.16 11.82 -13.70
N LEU A 134 -17.64 10.74 -13.11
CA LEU A 134 -18.02 10.25 -11.79
C LEU A 134 -17.78 11.31 -10.71
N MET A 135 -16.65 12.01 -10.78
CA MET A 135 -16.29 13.08 -9.83
C MET A 135 -17.16 14.35 -9.95
N LYS A 136 -18.07 14.45 -10.93
CA LYS A 136 -19.06 15.55 -11.01
C LYS A 136 -20.33 15.26 -10.20
N GLN A 137 -20.61 13.99 -9.90
CA GLN A 137 -21.77 13.59 -9.10
C GLN A 137 -21.36 13.62 -7.62
N GLU A 138 -22.06 14.39 -6.79
CA GLU A 138 -21.67 14.67 -5.40
C GLU A 138 -21.61 13.40 -4.54
N ASP A 139 -22.65 12.56 -4.62
CA ASP A 139 -22.71 11.30 -3.85
C ASP A 139 -21.61 10.33 -4.25
N VAL A 140 -21.34 10.21 -5.55
CA VAL A 140 -20.31 9.31 -6.09
C VAL A 140 -18.92 9.83 -5.76
N CYS A 141 -18.68 11.13 -5.91
CA CYS A 141 -17.43 11.78 -5.55
C CYS A 141 -17.13 11.57 -4.06
N THR A 142 -18.11 11.78 -3.20
CA THR A 142 -17.97 11.58 -1.75
C THR A 142 -17.65 10.13 -1.44
N ALA A 143 -18.40 9.18 -2.00
CA ALA A 143 -18.14 7.75 -1.83
C ALA A 143 -16.73 7.35 -2.29
N LEU A 144 -16.32 7.77 -3.50
CA LEU A 144 -14.99 7.47 -4.04
C LEU A 144 -13.86 8.04 -3.17
N MET A 145 -13.97 9.30 -2.76
CA MET A 145 -12.98 9.96 -1.92
C MET A 145 -12.89 9.30 -0.54
N VAL A 146 -14.04 9.03 0.10
CA VAL A 146 -14.07 8.41 1.43
C VAL A 146 -13.52 6.99 1.35
N THR A 147 -13.95 6.18 0.38
CA THR A 147 -13.45 4.81 0.22
C THR A 147 -11.94 4.78 -0.03
N ALA A 148 -11.42 5.59 -0.95
CA ALA A 148 -10.00 5.59 -1.30
C ALA A 148 -9.08 6.04 -0.16
N PHE A 149 -9.51 6.97 0.69
CA PHE A 149 -8.70 7.44 1.81
C PHE A 149 -8.89 6.57 3.07
N ALA A 150 -10.10 6.04 3.31
CA ALA A 150 -10.33 5.09 4.39
C ALA A 150 -9.54 3.78 4.19
N SER A 151 -9.39 3.34 2.93
CA SER A 151 -8.66 2.11 2.61
C SER A 151 -7.17 2.15 2.97
N LEU A 152 -6.60 3.34 3.19
CA LEU A 152 -5.19 3.49 3.59
C LEU A 152 -4.89 2.92 4.98
N SER A 153 -5.92 2.73 5.81
CA SER A 153 -5.79 2.18 7.17
C SER A 153 -6.29 0.73 7.29
N TRP A 154 -6.71 0.11 6.19
CA TRP A 154 -7.11 -1.31 6.18
C TRP A 154 -5.88 -2.19 6.25
N LYS A 155 -5.97 -3.35 6.91
CA LYS A 155 -4.83 -4.28 7.13
C LYS A 155 -4.47 -5.09 5.88
N ASP A 156 -4.27 -4.40 4.76
CA ASP A 156 -3.74 -4.91 3.50
C ASP A 156 -2.73 -3.93 2.88
N THR A 157 -1.44 -4.20 3.11
CA THR A 157 -0.32 -3.37 2.65
C THR A 157 -0.31 -3.16 1.13
N LEU A 158 -0.69 -4.18 0.34
CA LEU A 158 -0.67 -4.07 -1.12
C LEU A 158 -1.73 -3.09 -1.62
N SER A 159 -2.96 -3.18 -1.10
CA SER A 159 -4.04 -2.24 -1.43
C SER A 159 -3.68 -0.82 -1.01
N CYS A 160 -3.09 -0.64 0.17
CA CYS A 160 -2.63 0.68 0.64
C CYS A 160 -1.64 1.31 -0.34
N GLN A 161 -0.57 0.57 -0.71
CA GLN A 161 0.44 1.07 -1.64
C GLN A 161 -0.14 1.41 -3.02
N ARG A 162 -0.96 0.52 -3.59
CA ARG A 162 -1.56 0.72 -4.92
C ARG A 162 -2.51 1.92 -4.93
N THR A 163 -3.39 2.01 -3.94
CA THR A 163 -4.37 3.11 -3.82
C THR A 163 -3.67 4.45 -3.65
N THR A 164 -2.67 4.50 -2.77
CA THR A 164 -1.88 5.73 -2.52
C THR A 164 -1.21 6.24 -3.80
N THR A 165 -0.56 5.34 -4.54
CA THR A 165 0.23 5.70 -5.73
C THR A 165 -0.60 6.01 -6.96
N GLN A 166 -1.74 5.33 -7.12
CA GLN A 166 -2.52 5.39 -8.37
C GLN A 166 -3.77 6.25 -8.24
N LEU A 167 -4.43 6.27 -7.08
CA LEU A 167 -5.82 6.74 -6.97
C LEU A 167 -5.99 8.02 -6.14
N CYS A 168 -5.41 8.07 -4.93
CA CYS A 168 -5.71 9.15 -3.97
C CYS A 168 -5.42 10.55 -4.51
N TRP A 169 -4.24 10.74 -5.13
CA TRP A 169 -3.84 12.06 -5.62
C TRP A 169 -4.65 12.53 -6.83
N PRO A 170 -4.87 11.72 -7.89
CA PRO A 170 -5.73 12.12 -9.00
C PRO A 170 -7.15 12.52 -8.57
N LEU A 171 -7.77 11.76 -7.64
CA LEU A 171 -9.09 12.11 -7.11
C LEU A 171 -9.07 13.44 -6.36
N LEU A 172 -8.13 13.60 -5.42
CA LEU A 172 -8.01 14.84 -4.64
C LEU A 172 -7.74 16.05 -5.54
N LYS A 173 -6.78 15.94 -6.48
CA LYS A 173 -6.42 17.01 -7.42
C LYS A 173 -7.62 17.50 -8.23
N GLN A 174 -8.59 16.64 -8.53
CA GLN A 174 -9.80 17.04 -9.25
C GLN A 174 -10.72 17.92 -8.39
N VAL A 175 -10.87 17.61 -7.10
CA VAL A 175 -11.70 18.41 -6.18
C VAL A 175 -10.99 19.67 -5.66
N LEU A 176 -9.65 19.75 -5.74
CA LEU A 176 -8.88 20.96 -5.41
C LEU A 176 -9.26 22.18 -6.28
N LYS A 177 -9.82 21.94 -7.47
CA LYS A 177 -10.33 23.01 -8.36
C LYS A 177 -11.51 23.76 -7.75
N GLY A 178 -12.24 23.11 -6.83
CA GLY A 178 -13.32 23.71 -6.06
C GLY A 178 -12.86 24.30 -4.72
N SER A 179 -13.85 24.55 -3.85
CA SER A 179 -13.61 24.79 -2.43
C SER A 179 -13.88 23.50 -1.68
N LEU A 180 -12.97 23.12 -0.79
CA LEU A 180 -13.17 22.03 0.15
C LEU A 180 -13.54 22.63 1.51
N ILE A 181 -14.36 21.92 2.28
CA ILE A 181 -14.58 22.28 3.68
C ILE A 181 -13.31 21.93 4.49
N PRO A 182 -12.92 22.76 5.49
CA PRO A 182 -11.71 22.52 6.30
C PRO A 182 -11.68 21.14 6.97
N GLU A 183 -12.84 20.63 7.41
CA GLU A 183 -12.98 19.34 8.07
C GLU A 183 -12.60 18.19 7.13
N ALA A 184 -13.00 18.28 5.85
CA ALA A 184 -12.64 17.28 4.84
C ALA A 184 -11.14 17.30 4.54
N VAL A 185 -10.53 18.49 4.47
CA VAL A 185 -9.08 18.65 4.27
C VAL A 185 -8.29 18.00 5.40
N THR A 186 -8.68 18.29 6.65
CA THR A 186 -8.12 17.64 7.83
C THR A 186 -8.31 16.13 7.79
N TRP A 187 -9.50 15.65 7.44
CA TRP A 187 -9.80 14.23 7.37
C TRP A 187 -8.91 13.51 6.35
N PHE A 188 -8.79 14.01 5.12
CA PHE A 188 -7.91 13.40 4.10
C PHE A 188 -6.46 13.32 4.57
N PHE A 189 -5.95 14.38 5.19
CA PHE A 189 -4.57 14.40 5.69
C PHE A 189 -4.38 13.41 6.84
N VAL A 190 -5.31 13.37 7.79
CA VAL A 190 -5.31 12.41 8.91
C VAL A 190 -5.39 10.97 8.40
N SER A 191 -6.22 10.66 7.39
CA SER A 191 -6.31 9.31 6.81
C SER A 191 -4.98 8.83 6.24
N VAL A 192 -4.19 9.71 5.62
CA VAL A 192 -2.84 9.36 5.14
C VAL A 192 -1.87 9.14 6.31
N LEU A 193 -1.94 9.95 7.37
CA LEU A 193 -1.13 9.74 8.57
C LEU A 193 -1.50 8.44 9.31
N GLN A 194 -2.78 8.08 9.36
CA GLN A 194 -3.24 6.80 9.90
C GLN A 194 -2.74 5.61 9.06
N GLY A 195 -2.70 5.77 7.73
CA GLY A 195 -2.05 4.78 6.88
C GLY A 195 -0.56 4.62 7.18
N LEU A 196 0.16 5.70 7.49
CA LEU A 196 1.56 5.63 7.92
C LEU A 196 1.72 4.93 9.28
N GLN A 197 0.76 5.11 10.18
CA GLN A 197 0.73 4.41 11.47
C GLN A 197 0.39 2.93 11.33
N THR A 198 -0.25 2.54 10.22
CA THR A 198 -0.72 1.16 9.97
C THR A 198 0.26 0.34 9.13
N HIS A 199 1.01 1.00 8.23
CA HIS A 199 1.87 0.33 7.24
C HIS A 199 3.29 0.91 7.15
N GLY A 200 3.64 1.87 8.02
CA GLY A 200 4.90 2.61 7.95
C GLY A 200 6.16 1.77 8.06
N GLN A 201 6.04 0.55 8.59
CA GLN A 201 7.13 -0.43 8.65
C GLN A 201 7.51 -1.01 7.28
N HIS A 202 6.62 -0.89 6.28
CA HIS A 202 6.88 -1.36 4.91
C HIS A 202 7.38 -0.21 4.03
N ASP A 203 8.59 -0.35 3.48
CA ASP A 203 9.24 0.70 2.70
C ASP A 203 8.40 1.24 1.53
N GLY A 204 7.71 0.35 0.80
CA GLY A 204 6.85 0.72 -0.32
C GLY A 204 5.67 1.61 0.10
N CYS A 205 4.98 1.24 1.18
CA CYS A 205 3.90 2.04 1.75
C CYS A 205 4.41 3.34 2.36
N MET A 206 5.48 3.29 3.16
CA MET A 206 6.09 4.48 3.74
C MET A 206 6.46 5.50 2.65
N ALA A 207 7.17 5.07 1.60
CA ALA A 207 7.59 5.97 0.53
C ALA A 207 6.40 6.60 -0.22
N ALA A 208 5.36 5.80 -0.50
CA ALA A 208 4.14 6.24 -1.16
C ALA A 208 3.32 7.22 -0.30
N LEU A 209 3.07 6.86 0.96
CA LEU A 209 2.25 7.66 1.88
C LEU A 209 2.96 8.96 2.29
N VAL A 210 4.28 8.92 2.54
CA VAL A 210 5.07 10.16 2.76
C VAL A 210 4.99 11.06 1.53
N HIS A 211 5.01 10.50 0.33
CA HIS A 211 4.85 11.29 -0.89
C HIS A 211 3.47 11.94 -0.97
N LEU A 212 2.41 11.16 -0.75
CA LEU A 212 1.03 11.67 -0.79
C LEU A 212 0.82 12.73 0.30
N ALA A 213 1.26 12.48 1.54
CA ALA A 213 1.17 13.46 2.63
C ALA A 213 1.89 14.78 2.28
N PHE A 214 3.08 14.69 1.68
CA PHE A 214 3.81 15.87 1.21
C PHE A 214 3.03 16.64 0.13
N GLN A 215 2.48 15.94 -0.87
CA GLN A 215 1.66 16.57 -1.93
C GLN A 215 0.41 17.26 -1.37
N ILE A 216 -0.29 16.60 -0.45
CA ILE A 216 -1.47 17.15 0.22
C ILE A 216 -1.09 18.40 1.00
N TYR A 217 -0.06 18.33 1.84
CA TYR A 217 0.39 19.46 2.64
C TYR A 217 0.84 20.63 1.76
N GLU A 218 1.67 20.39 0.74
CA GLU A 218 2.13 21.45 -0.18
C GLU A 218 0.99 22.12 -0.94
N ALA A 219 0.02 21.36 -1.44
CA ALA A 219 -1.05 21.91 -2.26
C ALA A 219 -2.15 22.62 -1.45
N LEU A 220 -2.46 22.13 -0.24
CA LEU A 220 -3.58 22.61 0.56
C LEU A 220 -3.16 23.60 1.65
N ARG A 221 -1.94 23.50 2.20
CA ARG A 221 -1.50 24.36 3.30
C ARG A 221 -1.60 25.87 3.03
N PRO A 222 -1.36 26.39 1.80
CA PRO A 222 -1.55 27.82 1.52
C PRO A 222 -3.00 28.31 1.67
N ARG A 223 -3.99 27.40 1.59
CA ARG A 223 -5.43 27.71 1.69
C ARG A 223 -6.05 27.30 3.02
N TYR A 224 -5.52 26.27 3.67
CA TYR A 224 -6.09 25.67 4.89
C TYR A 224 -5.03 25.63 6.00
N THR A 225 -5.24 26.44 7.04
CA THR A 225 -4.32 26.55 8.20
C THR A 225 -4.41 25.37 9.15
N GLU A 226 -5.53 24.66 9.12
CA GLU A 226 -5.87 23.50 9.96
C GLU A 226 -4.86 22.36 9.79
N LEU A 227 -4.25 22.24 8.60
CA LEU A 227 -3.20 21.25 8.34
C LEU A 227 -1.99 21.40 9.26
N LYS A 228 -1.63 22.64 9.63
CA LYS A 228 -0.57 22.88 10.61
C LYS A 228 -0.98 22.36 11.99
N ALA A 229 -2.25 22.57 12.39
CA ALA A 229 -2.77 22.08 13.66
C ALA A 229 -2.78 20.55 13.73
N VAL A 230 -2.99 19.86 12.61
CA VAL A 230 -2.82 18.39 12.53
C VAL A 230 -1.35 17.99 12.68
N MET A 231 -0.43 18.68 11.98
CA MET A 231 1.01 18.41 12.11
C MET A 231 1.51 18.57 13.55
N GLU A 232 1.03 19.60 14.27
CA GLU A 232 1.41 19.85 15.66
C GLU A 232 0.97 18.75 16.64
N GLN A 233 0.04 17.87 16.24
CA GLN A 233 -0.41 16.72 17.04
C GLN A 233 0.46 15.47 16.83
N ILE A 234 1.40 15.49 15.86
CA ILE A 234 2.28 14.36 15.59
C ILE A 234 3.26 14.17 16.78
N PRO A 235 3.41 12.92 17.29
CA PRO A 235 4.36 12.64 18.36
C PRO A 235 5.79 13.07 18.00
N GLU A 236 6.55 13.58 18.98
CA GLU A 236 7.96 13.95 18.84
C GLU A 236 8.27 15.03 17.78
N ILE A 237 7.26 15.80 17.34
CA ILE A 237 7.47 16.84 16.33
C ILE A 237 8.24 18.05 16.91
N GLN A 238 9.31 18.45 16.21
CA GLN A 238 10.05 19.68 16.53
C GLN A 238 9.31 20.91 15.98
N LYS A 239 8.65 21.67 16.87
CA LYS A 239 7.83 22.85 16.51
C LYS A 239 8.60 23.91 15.71
N GLU A 240 9.84 24.22 16.09
CA GLU A 240 10.68 25.18 15.36
C GLU A 240 10.98 24.72 13.93
N SER A 241 11.25 23.42 13.75
CA SER A 241 11.51 22.82 12.43
C SER A 241 10.25 22.86 11.56
N LEU A 242 9.07 22.62 12.16
CA LEU A 242 7.78 22.76 11.49
C LEU A 242 7.53 24.21 11.05
N GLU A 243 7.76 25.19 11.91
CA GLU A 243 7.59 26.61 11.58
C GLU A 243 8.52 27.07 10.45
N GLN A 244 9.78 26.61 10.46
CA GLN A 244 10.73 26.90 9.38
C GLN A 244 10.31 26.26 8.06
N PHE A 245 9.76 25.04 8.10
CA PHE A 245 9.24 24.38 6.91
C PHE A 245 8.00 25.11 6.37
N ASP A 246 7.07 25.46 7.25
CA ASP A 246 5.80 26.12 6.92
C ASP A 246 6.00 27.52 6.34
N SER A 247 6.87 28.33 6.94
CA SER A 247 7.21 29.67 6.45
C SER A 247 7.87 29.65 5.07
N LYS A 248 8.76 28.69 4.81
CA LYS A 248 9.35 28.48 3.47
C LYS A 248 8.32 27.97 2.47
N LEU A 249 7.36 27.17 2.90
CA LEU A 249 6.29 26.65 2.04
C LEU A 249 5.35 27.77 1.58
N LEU A 250 4.97 28.67 2.49
CA LEU A 250 4.08 29.79 2.20
C LEU A 250 4.73 30.93 1.42
N ASN A 251 6.07 30.97 1.34
CA ASN A 251 6.80 32.00 0.63
C ASN A 251 7.61 31.41 -0.55
N PRO A 252 7.05 31.42 -1.78
CA PRO A 252 7.70 30.84 -2.97
C PRO A 252 9.07 31.43 -3.26
N THR A 253 9.33 32.69 -2.88
CA THR A 253 10.64 33.33 -3.10
C THR A 253 11.77 32.74 -2.25
N LEU A 254 11.43 32.07 -1.14
CA LEU A 254 12.38 31.38 -0.27
C LEU A 254 12.60 29.92 -0.69
N GLN A 255 11.82 29.39 -1.64
CA GLN A 255 11.93 28.01 -2.12
C GLN A 255 13.04 27.87 -3.17
N LYS A 256 14.29 27.89 -2.70
CA LYS A 256 15.49 27.59 -3.53
C LYS A 256 15.99 26.15 -3.40
N VAL A 257 15.30 25.34 -2.59
CA VAL A 257 15.73 23.99 -2.20
C VAL A 257 15.08 22.95 -3.12
N ALA A 258 15.89 22.00 -3.61
CA ALA A 258 15.42 20.90 -4.45
C ALA A 258 14.31 20.07 -3.78
N ASP A 259 13.31 19.65 -4.55
CA ASP A 259 12.12 18.93 -4.07
C ASP A 259 12.43 17.70 -3.23
N LYS A 260 13.45 16.95 -3.64
CA LYS A 260 13.95 15.78 -2.88
C LYS A 260 14.28 16.17 -1.44
N ARG A 261 15.02 17.26 -1.24
CA ARG A 261 15.41 17.74 0.10
C ARG A 261 14.21 18.25 0.90
N ARG A 262 13.20 18.84 0.24
CA ARG A 262 11.95 19.28 0.90
C ARG A 262 11.16 18.09 1.40
N LYS A 263 11.01 17.05 0.57
CA LYS A 263 10.37 15.78 0.95
C LYS A 263 11.12 15.08 2.10
N ASP A 264 12.46 15.06 2.08
CA ASP A 264 13.26 14.47 3.16
C ASP A 264 13.12 15.25 4.49
N HIS A 265 13.01 16.58 4.44
CA HIS A 265 12.70 17.39 5.63
C HIS A 265 11.29 17.11 6.12
N PHE A 266 10.30 17.06 5.24
CA PHE A 266 8.92 16.73 5.58
C PHE A 266 8.82 15.33 6.23
N LYS A 267 9.49 14.32 5.66
CA LYS A 267 9.55 12.96 6.24
C LYS A 267 10.04 12.98 7.70
N ARG A 268 11.04 13.81 8.02
CA ARG A 268 11.53 13.97 9.40
C ARG A 268 10.50 14.62 10.33
N LEU A 269 9.67 15.54 9.83
CA LEU A 269 8.61 16.17 10.63
C LEU A 269 7.51 15.17 11.01
N ILE A 270 7.17 14.24 10.11
CA ILE A 270 6.10 13.25 10.32
C ILE A 270 6.62 11.90 10.86
N ALA A 271 7.89 11.81 11.26
CA ALA A 271 8.53 10.56 11.66
C ALA A 271 7.82 9.87 12.84
N GLY A 272 7.21 10.64 13.76
CA GLY A 272 6.43 10.10 14.88
C GLY A 272 5.13 9.37 14.49
N CYS A 273 4.69 9.46 13.23
CA CYS A 273 3.57 8.69 12.69
C CYS A 273 4.00 7.45 11.90
N ILE A 274 5.29 7.28 11.61
CA ILE A 274 5.77 6.13 10.84
C ILE A 274 5.83 4.93 11.78
N GLU A 275 5.01 3.92 11.52
CA GLU A 275 5.01 2.68 12.29
C GLU A 275 6.41 2.04 12.31
N LYS A 276 6.92 1.74 13.52
CA LYS A 276 8.17 0.99 13.69
C LYS A 276 7.87 -0.51 13.70
N PRO A 277 8.75 -1.38 13.19
CA PRO A 277 8.57 -2.83 13.26
C PRO A 277 8.30 -3.29 14.70
N LEU A 278 7.45 -4.31 14.85
CA LEU A 278 7.03 -4.82 16.16
C LEU A 278 8.22 -5.16 17.08
N GLY A 279 9.31 -5.68 16.52
CA GLY A 279 10.55 -5.98 17.24
C GLY A 279 11.33 -4.77 17.77
N GLU A 280 11.10 -3.57 17.21
CA GLU A 280 11.65 -2.31 17.73
C GLU A 280 10.74 -1.68 18.78
N GLN A 281 9.42 -1.87 18.66
CA GLN A 281 8.44 -1.38 19.64
C GLN A 281 8.57 -2.11 20.99
N PHE A 282 8.91 -3.41 20.98
CA PHE A 282 9.11 -4.22 22.18
C PHE A 282 10.57 -4.34 22.63
N ARG A 283 11.52 -3.73 21.90
CA ARG A 283 12.88 -3.56 22.40
C ARG A 283 12.83 -2.54 23.53
N LYS A 284 12.78 -3.04 24.77
CA LYS A 284 13.07 -2.22 25.95
C LYS A 284 14.43 -1.57 25.73
N GLU A 285 14.46 -0.25 25.64
CA GLU A 285 15.68 0.51 25.42
C GLU A 285 16.51 0.48 26.71
N VAL A 286 17.21 -0.63 26.96
CA VAL A 286 18.05 -0.77 28.15
C VAL A 286 19.42 -0.16 27.84
N HIS A 287 19.55 1.13 28.14
CA HIS A 287 20.83 1.84 28.08
C HIS A 287 21.74 1.41 29.25
N ILE A 288 22.24 0.16 29.24
CA ILE A 288 23.21 -0.29 30.25
C ILE A 288 24.58 0.25 29.85
N ARG A 289 24.95 1.40 30.41
CA ARG A 289 26.22 2.10 30.13
C ARG A 289 27.48 1.28 30.45
N ASN A 290 27.38 0.15 31.15
CA ASN A 290 28.51 -0.69 31.57
C ASN A 290 28.17 -2.19 31.53
N LEU A 291 27.83 -2.74 30.37
CA LEU A 291 27.84 -4.20 30.21
C LEU A 291 29.28 -4.67 29.93
N PRO A 292 29.92 -5.46 30.81
CA PRO A 292 31.17 -6.10 30.48
C PRO A 292 30.97 -7.08 29.32
N SER A 293 31.88 -7.08 28.35
CA SER A 293 31.81 -7.95 27.16
C SER A 293 31.74 -9.42 27.56
N LEU A 294 30.63 -10.09 27.22
CA LEU A 294 30.41 -11.53 27.48
C LEU A 294 31.31 -12.43 26.63
N PHE A 295 31.95 -11.88 25.60
CA PHE A 295 32.92 -12.58 24.78
C PHE A 295 34.29 -11.96 25.00
N LYS A 296 35.09 -12.59 25.87
CA LYS A 296 36.54 -12.40 25.83
C LYS A 296 37.03 -13.11 24.56
N LYS A 297 37.49 -12.33 23.58
CA LYS A 297 38.27 -12.90 22.47
C LYS A 297 39.50 -13.58 23.08
N VAL A 298 39.54 -14.91 23.03
CA VAL A 298 40.75 -15.65 23.38
C VAL A 298 41.80 -15.30 22.34
N LYS A 299 42.85 -14.60 22.76
CA LYS A 299 44.07 -14.44 21.96
C LYS A 299 44.68 -15.84 21.81
N PRO A 300 45.10 -16.26 20.60
CA PRO A 300 45.88 -17.47 20.47
C PRO A 300 47.24 -17.21 21.13
N LEU A 301 47.52 -17.92 22.22
CA LEU A 301 48.83 -17.95 22.85
C LEU A 301 49.56 -19.20 22.36
N LEU A 302 50.71 -18.94 21.75
CA LEU A 302 51.73 -19.90 21.36
C LEU A 302 52.18 -20.75 22.55
N GLU A 303 52.55 -21.99 22.21
CA GLU A 303 53.13 -23.08 23.01
C GLU A 303 53.97 -22.65 24.23
N THR A 304 53.81 -23.37 25.35
CA THR A 304 54.88 -24.16 26.03
C THR A 304 54.24 -25.02 27.15
N ASP A 305 54.68 -26.28 27.24
CA ASP A 305 54.37 -27.33 28.25
C ASP A 305 54.20 -26.88 29.71
N VAL A 306 53.29 -27.53 30.45
CA VAL A 306 53.57 -28.37 31.66
C VAL A 306 52.26 -29.02 32.18
N LEU A 307 52.42 -30.25 32.63
CA LEU A 307 51.51 -31.31 33.06
C LEU A 307 50.50 -31.03 34.20
N GLU A 308 49.47 -31.89 34.19
CA GLU A 308 48.72 -32.52 35.30
C GLU A 308 47.46 -31.86 35.91
N SER A 309 46.35 -32.60 35.75
CA SER A 309 45.38 -33.07 36.76
C SER A 309 43.90 -32.65 36.64
N SER A 310 43.05 -33.70 36.54
CA SER A 310 41.62 -33.85 36.91
C SER A 310 40.59 -32.92 36.26
N GLU A 311 39.77 -33.43 35.33
CA GLU A 311 38.44 -34.04 35.59
C GLU A 311 37.46 -33.09 36.31
N ASP A 312 36.58 -32.43 35.54
CA ASP A 312 35.13 -32.70 35.59
C ASP A 312 34.33 -31.72 34.72
N GLY A 313 33.41 -32.26 33.92
CA GLY A 313 32.47 -31.48 33.11
C GLY A 313 32.07 -32.14 31.80
N ASN A 314 31.88 -33.47 31.78
CA ASN A 314 31.44 -34.18 30.59
C ASN A 314 29.93 -33.96 30.35
N ILE A 315 29.57 -33.54 29.14
CA ILE A 315 28.22 -33.11 28.71
C ILE A 315 27.22 -34.28 28.56
N THR A 316 27.65 -35.49 28.88
CA THR A 316 26.91 -36.74 28.66
C THR A 316 25.75 -36.99 29.62
N VAL A 317 25.48 -36.12 30.61
CA VAL A 317 24.35 -36.27 31.55
C VAL A 317 23.04 -35.67 31.00
N LEU A 318 23.07 -34.99 29.85
CA LEU A 318 21.91 -34.25 29.34
C LEU A 318 20.97 -35.03 28.41
N PHE A 319 21.25 -36.30 28.11
CA PHE A 319 20.49 -37.11 27.13
C PHE A 319 20.32 -38.58 27.52
N GLU A 320 19.94 -38.87 28.77
CA GLU A 320 19.28 -40.14 29.09
C GLU A 320 17.75 -39.93 29.21
N PRO A 321 16.94 -40.91 28.76
CA PRO A 321 15.53 -40.73 28.40
C PRO A 321 14.56 -40.49 29.54
#